data_AF-A0A0H5Q3M0-F1
#
_entry.id   AF-A0A0H5Q3M0-F1
#
_cell.length_a   1.000
_cell.length_b   1.000
_cell.length_c   1.000
_cell.angle_alpha   90.00
_cell.angle_beta   90.00
_cell.angle_gamma   90.00
#
_symmetry.space_group_name_H-M   'P 1'
#
loop_
_entity.id
_entity.type
_entity.pdbx_description
1 polymer ?
#
loop_
_entity_poly.entity_id
_entity_poly.type
_entity_poly.pdbx_seq_one_letter_code
_entity_poly.pdbx_strand_id
1 'polypeptide(L)'
;MVNLDPTTYGPAFWGSHFGYSDFDSFAAAAEPLLDGFSIGPVSLPTEVLARAAWYSPESTLGSYLIVRFGLASNAANQPTIGSLIGSLINNAYTAAGENTMAQLIVPDCFQVAIEMSTGSRSVFNVIGVRSAGGTAAGAAAAVKGAWEGGSSTPLGRLPNQVVMVNYRATDISSANGDIVDLPSTTAGSVSTSTISTAAACALIGWNGGSRSRTSRGRLYYGPQPENYVNSDGRTLSTTAISAITATFNSFLSSLSTANYPLVVLSRKLQSATPVTVATVEATIATQRRRIRS
;
A
#
# COMPACT_ATOMS: atom_id res chain seq x y z
N MET A 1 33.59 7.96 -7.93
CA MET A 1 33.59 8.06 -6.46
C MET A 1 34.14 9.44 -6.11
N VAL A 2 33.28 10.35 -5.68
CA VAL A 2 33.73 11.65 -5.16
C VAL A 2 34.36 11.35 -3.80
N ASN A 3 35.66 11.62 -3.66
CA ASN A 3 36.38 11.44 -2.41
C ASN A 3 36.01 12.63 -1.51
N LEU A 4 34.82 12.56 -0.90
CA LEU A 4 34.38 13.56 0.07
C LEU A 4 35.26 13.39 1.30
N ASP A 5 35.98 14.44 1.66
CA ASP A 5 36.76 14.46 2.88
C ASP A 5 35.81 14.24 4.08
N PRO A 6 35.89 13.10 4.78
CA PRO A 6 34.94 12.74 5.84
C PRO A 6 34.96 13.73 7.00
N THR A 7 35.99 14.57 7.11
CA THR A 7 36.08 15.61 8.15
C THR A 7 35.17 16.81 7.88
N THR A 8 34.76 17.04 6.63
CA THR A 8 33.96 18.22 6.24
C THR A 8 32.49 17.90 6.00
N TYR A 9 32.17 16.68 5.56
CA TYR A 9 30.81 16.30 5.17
C TYR A 9 29.84 16.21 6.36
N GLY A 10 30.27 15.54 7.43
CA GLY A 10 29.46 15.34 8.64
C GLY A 10 28.96 16.65 9.27
N PRO A 11 29.87 17.54 9.71
CA PRO A 11 29.49 18.80 10.34
C PRO A 11 28.54 19.66 9.50
N ALA A 12 28.79 19.77 8.19
CA ALA A 12 27.95 20.55 7.29
C ALA A 12 26.54 19.96 7.13
N PHE A 13 26.43 18.62 7.08
CA PHE A 13 25.15 17.93 6.98
C PHE A 13 24.27 18.17 8.23
N TRP A 14 24.80 17.88 9.41
CA TRP A 14 24.04 18.00 10.66
C TRP A 14 23.67 19.45 10.98
N GLY A 15 24.58 20.39 10.68
CA GLY A 15 24.32 21.82 10.83
C GLY A 15 23.19 22.31 9.92
N SER A 16 23.21 21.93 8.64
CA SER A 16 22.20 22.38 7.67
C SER A 16 20.81 21.75 7.85
N HIS A 17 20.72 20.50 8.32
CA HIS A 17 19.44 19.78 8.41
C HIS A 17 18.81 19.82 9.79
N PHE A 18 19.62 19.88 10.85
CA PHE A 18 19.14 19.74 12.23
C PHE A 18 19.65 20.85 13.16
N GLY A 19 20.49 21.77 12.68
CA GLY A 19 20.99 22.90 13.46
C GLY A 19 22.14 22.57 14.40
N TYR A 20 22.80 21.40 14.26
CA TYR A 20 23.96 21.04 15.06
C TYR A 20 25.26 21.43 14.34
N SER A 21 25.84 22.58 14.73
CA SER A 21 27.06 23.12 14.10
C SER A 21 28.36 22.47 14.58
N ASP A 22 28.32 21.78 15.71
CA ASP A 22 29.48 21.23 16.39
C ASP A 22 29.15 19.84 16.97
N PHE A 23 30.21 19.06 17.23
CA PHE A 23 30.04 17.70 17.70
C PHE A 23 29.42 17.64 19.10
N ASP A 24 29.72 18.59 19.98
CA ASP A 24 29.28 18.54 21.38
C ASP A 24 27.75 18.73 21.47
N SER A 25 27.19 19.67 20.72
CA SER A 25 25.74 19.87 20.62
C SER A 25 25.02 18.68 19.97
N PHE A 26 25.61 18.08 18.96
CA PHE A 26 25.12 16.85 18.36
C PHE A 26 25.17 15.66 19.33
N ALA A 27 26.30 15.46 20.01
CA ALA A 27 26.52 14.35 20.92
C ALA A 27 25.55 14.42 22.10
N ALA A 28 25.35 15.61 22.69
CA ALA A 28 24.37 15.83 23.74
C ALA A 28 22.94 15.43 23.32
N ALA A 29 22.57 15.65 22.05
CA ALA A 29 21.28 15.24 21.51
C ALA A 29 21.23 13.74 21.14
N ALA A 30 22.35 13.16 20.69
CA ALA A 30 22.44 11.79 20.21
C ALA A 30 22.58 10.75 21.34
N GLU A 31 23.32 11.07 22.40
CA GLU A 31 23.65 10.13 23.47
C GLU A 31 22.42 9.47 24.13
N PRO A 32 21.34 10.21 24.49
CA PRO A 32 20.14 9.59 25.04
C PRO A 32 19.43 8.63 24.06
N LEU A 33 19.67 8.79 22.75
CA LEU A 33 19.06 7.97 21.69
C LEU A 33 19.90 6.72 21.38
N LEU A 34 21.17 6.74 21.76
CA LEU A 34 22.15 5.67 21.55
C LEU A 34 22.37 4.83 22.81
N ASP A 35 21.80 5.22 23.95
CA ASP A 35 21.88 4.43 25.17
C ASP A 35 21.32 3.02 24.97
N GLY A 36 22.10 2.01 25.34
CA GLY A 36 21.78 0.60 25.12
C GLY A 36 21.93 0.08 23.67
N PHE A 37 22.44 0.89 22.73
CA PHE A 37 22.68 0.43 21.36
C PHE A 37 23.92 -0.48 21.27
N SER A 38 23.77 -1.72 20.78
CA SER A 38 24.87 -2.66 20.59
C SER A 38 25.00 -3.10 19.13
N ILE A 39 26.24 -3.23 18.65
CA ILE A 39 26.52 -3.76 17.31
C ILE A 39 26.96 -5.21 17.48
N GLY A 40 26.01 -6.13 17.32
CA GLY A 40 26.24 -7.55 17.62
C GLY A 40 26.53 -7.76 19.12
N PRO A 41 27.51 -8.61 19.49
CA PRO A 41 27.85 -8.87 20.89
C PRO A 41 28.71 -7.78 21.53
N VAL A 42 29.14 -6.76 20.77
CA VAL A 42 30.04 -5.71 21.27
C VAL A 42 29.21 -4.49 21.66
N SER A 43 29.30 -4.11 22.93
CA SER A 43 28.83 -2.81 23.41
C SER A 43 29.95 -1.80 23.22
N LEU A 44 29.68 -0.75 22.44
CA LEU A 44 30.60 0.36 22.24
C LEU A 44 30.15 1.55 23.11
N PRO A 45 31.08 2.36 23.63
CA PRO A 45 30.71 3.60 24.31
C PRO A 45 29.85 4.49 23.39
N THR A 46 28.81 5.11 23.96
CA THR A 46 27.88 5.99 23.24
C THR A 46 28.59 7.12 22.51
N GLU A 47 29.67 7.67 23.07
CA GLU A 47 30.50 8.69 22.43
C GLU A 47 31.12 8.19 21.12
N VAL A 48 31.58 6.94 21.08
CA VAL A 48 32.18 6.33 19.87
C VAL A 48 31.13 6.16 18.79
N LEU A 49 29.93 5.73 19.18
CA LEU A 49 28.78 5.59 18.28
C LEU A 49 28.33 6.96 17.73
N ALA A 50 28.25 7.98 18.59
CA ALA A 50 27.92 9.34 18.20
C ALA A 50 28.98 9.89 17.22
N ARG A 51 30.26 9.69 17.50
CA ARG A 51 31.37 10.13 16.65
C ARG A 51 31.34 9.45 15.28
N ALA A 52 31.05 8.15 15.22
CA ALA A 52 30.88 7.44 13.96
C ALA A 52 29.71 7.99 13.14
N ALA A 53 28.56 8.25 13.78
CA ALA A 53 27.40 8.84 13.12
C ALA A 53 27.66 10.28 12.65
N TRP A 54 28.39 11.07 13.44
CA TRP A 54 28.75 12.44 13.11
C TRP A 54 29.51 12.54 11.80
N TYR A 55 30.59 11.75 11.65
CA TYR A 55 31.43 11.76 10.44
C TYR A 55 30.83 10.98 9.26
N SER A 56 29.82 10.14 9.50
CA SER A 56 29.18 9.34 8.45
C SER A 56 27.66 9.34 8.59
N PRO A 57 26.98 10.45 8.20
CA PRO A 57 25.52 10.55 8.27
C PRO A 57 24.78 9.46 7.49
N GLU A 58 25.41 8.95 6.42
CA GLU A 58 24.86 7.89 5.56
C GLU A 58 25.07 6.47 6.12
N SER A 59 25.84 6.33 7.20
CA SER A 59 25.98 5.05 7.89
C SER A 59 24.65 4.60 8.52
N THR A 60 24.54 3.33 8.91
CA THR A 60 23.36 2.82 9.61
C THR A 60 23.05 3.63 10.88
N LEU A 61 24.09 4.02 11.64
CA LEU A 61 23.95 4.86 12.84
C LEU A 61 23.52 6.29 12.50
N GLY A 62 24.11 6.88 11.46
CA GLY A 62 23.73 8.22 11.00
C GLY A 62 22.28 8.26 10.52
N SER A 63 21.87 7.27 9.72
CA SER A 63 20.49 7.13 9.24
C SER A 63 19.50 6.94 10.39
N TYR A 64 19.86 6.16 11.42
CA TYR A 64 19.05 6.03 12.63
C TYR A 64 18.85 7.38 13.34
N LEU A 65 19.92 8.16 13.52
CA LEU A 65 19.83 9.47 14.17
C LEU A 65 19.08 10.51 13.33
N ILE A 66 19.23 10.50 12.00
CA ILE A 66 18.45 11.33 11.07
C ILE A 66 16.95 11.14 11.31
N VAL A 67 16.50 9.89 11.41
CA VAL A 67 15.08 9.58 11.68
C VAL A 67 14.67 10.09 13.05
N ARG A 68 15.46 9.84 14.10
CA ARG A 68 15.10 10.21 15.47
C ARG A 68 15.06 11.73 15.68
N PHE A 69 16.02 12.46 15.13
CA PHE A 69 16.00 13.92 15.17
C PHE A 69 14.87 14.51 14.34
N GLY A 70 14.56 13.93 13.17
CA GLY A 70 13.40 14.31 12.37
C GLY A 70 12.07 14.09 13.10
N LEU A 71 11.96 13.05 13.94
CA LEU A 71 10.79 12.82 14.78
C LEU A 71 10.70 13.82 15.94
N ALA A 72 11.82 14.11 16.61
CA ALA A 72 11.88 15.02 17.75
C ALA A 72 11.57 16.48 17.37
N SER A 73 12.08 16.95 16.22
CA SER A 73 11.85 18.32 15.74
C SER A 73 10.40 18.57 15.30
N ASN A 74 9.68 17.52 14.90
CA ASN A 74 8.33 17.62 14.34
C ASN A 74 7.20 17.21 15.29
N ALA A 75 7.51 16.74 16.50
CA ALA A 75 6.51 16.51 17.55
C ALA A 75 5.72 17.78 17.94
N ALA A 76 6.15 18.96 17.47
CA ALA A 76 5.46 20.23 17.67
C ALA A 76 4.41 20.57 16.57
N ASN A 77 4.37 19.94 15.38
CA ASN A 77 3.53 20.38 14.25
C ASN A 77 3.03 19.27 13.27
N GLN A 78 1.90 18.60 13.57
CA GLN A 78 0.84 18.08 12.63
C GLN A 78 1.27 17.11 11.45
N PRO A 79 0.38 16.54 10.58
CA PRO A 79 0.09 15.10 10.50
C PRO A 79 0.37 14.49 9.09
N THR A 80 1.53 14.75 8.49
CA THR A 80 1.93 14.18 7.17
C THR A 80 3.05 13.13 7.27
N ILE A 81 3.34 12.70 8.49
CA ILE A 81 4.49 11.88 8.89
C ILE A 81 4.42 10.43 8.35
N GLY A 82 3.22 9.91 8.07
CA GLY A 82 3.05 8.51 7.65
C GLY A 82 3.74 8.15 6.34
N SER A 83 3.78 9.05 5.35
CA SER A 83 4.40 8.75 4.05
C SER A 83 5.93 8.81 4.10
N LEU A 84 6.48 9.73 4.89
CA LEU A 84 7.93 9.95 5.03
C LEU A 84 8.59 8.91 5.93
N ILE A 85 7.91 8.50 7.01
CA ILE A 85 8.31 7.30 7.78
C ILE A 85 8.21 6.05 6.90
N GLY A 86 7.14 5.91 6.12
CA GLY A 86 6.96 4.78 5.22
C GLY A 86 8.06 4.64 4.15
N SER A 87 8.54 5.75 3.59
CA SER A 87 9.62 5.74 2.60
C SER A 87 10.97 5.44 3.24
N LEU A 88 11.28 6.02 4.41
CA LEU A 88 12.53 5.78 5.13
C LEU A 88 12.65 4.35 5.65
N ILE A 89 11.56 3.80 6.21
CA ILE A 89 11.50 2.41 6.66
C ILE A 89 11.67 1.45 5.47
N ASN A 90 11.00 1.72 4.34
CA ASN A 90 11.18 0.91 3.13
C ASN A 90 12.62 0.99 2.60
N ASN A 91 13.24 2.17 2.59
CA ASN A 91 14.64 2.33 2.17
C ASN A 91 15.60 1.59 3.11
N ALA A 92 15.40 1.66 4.43
CA ALA A 92 16.20 0.95 5.41
C ALA A 92 16.05 -0.59 5.29
N TYR A 93 14.84 -1.10 5.10
CA TYR A 93 14.61 -2.53 4.89
C TYR A 93 15.14 -3.03 3.54
N THR A 94 15.11 -2.18 2.51
CA THR A 94 15.68 -2.49 1.19
C THR A 94 17.20 -2.51 1.26
N ALA A 95 17.81 -1.56 1.98
CA ALA A 95 19.25 -1.50 2.22
C ALA A 95 19.76 -2.65 3.12
N ALA A 96 18.95 -3.11 4.07
CA ALA A 96 19.30 -4.21 4.99
C ALA A 96 19.17 -5.61 4.37
N GLY A 97 18.67 -5.75 3.13
CA GLY A 97 18.57 -7.04 2.43
C GLY A 97 17.55 -8.05 3.02
N GLU A 98 16.95 -7.75 4.18
CA GLU A 98 16.08 -8.68 4.92
C GLU A 98 14.66 -8.82 4.35
N ASN A 99 14.26 -7.97 3.40
CA ASN A 99 13.00 -8.10 2.66
C ASN A 99 13.21 -8.24 1.14
N THR A 100 14.22 -9.00 0.70
CA THR A 100 14.48 -9.24 -0.72
C THR A 100 13.49 -10.23 -1.36
N MET A 101 12.19 -10.00 -1.17
CA MET A 101 11.27 -10.31 -2.26
C MET A 101 11.58 -9.28 -3.35
N ALA A 102 12.25 -9.73 -4.42
CA ALA A 102 12.61 -8.88 -5.55
C ALA A 102 11.44 -7.95 -5.90
N GLN A 103 11.71 -6.64 -5.87
CA GLN A 103 10.71 -5.63 -6.14
C GLN A 103 10.07 -5.92 -7.50
N LEU A 104 8.74 -5.90 -7.54
CA LEU A 104 8.02 -6.10 -8.78
C LEU A 104 8.19 -4.83 -9.63
N ILE A 105 9.00 -4.92 -10.68
CA ILE A 105 9.15 -3.86 -11.67
C ILE A 105 8.41 -4.29 -12.93
N VAL A 106 7.33 -3.60 -13.27
CA VAL A 106 6.55 -3.82 -14.49
C VAL A 106 6.31 -2.45 -15.14
N PRO A 107 6.84 -2.20 -16.35
CA PRO A 107 6.71 -0.92 -17.03
C PRO A 107 5.25 -0.45 -17.14
N ASP A 108 5.06 0.87 -17.03
CA ASP A 108 3.77 1.57 -17.15
C ASP A 108 2.66 1.11 -16.17
N CYS A 109 3.01 0.42 -15.08
CA CYS A 109 2.03 -0.15 -14.17
C CYS A 109 2.05 0.52 -12.80
N PHE A 110 0.86 0.58 -12.19
CA PHE A 110 0.65 1.07 -10.84
C PHE A 110 -0.07 -0.02 -10.04
N GLN A 111 0.32 -0.16 -8.78
CA GLN A 111 -0.38 -0.98 -7.81
C GLN A 111 -1.21 -0.06 -6.92
N VAL A 112 -2.52 -0.25 -6.87
CA VAL A 112 -3.43 0.55 -6.06
C VAL A 112 -4.01 -0.31 -4.94
N ALA A 113 -3.68 0.03 -3.71
CA ALA A 113 -4.29 -0.53 -2.51
C ALA A 113 -5.52 0.29 -2.12
N ILE A 114 -6.65 -0.38 -2.04
CA ILE A 114 -7.95 0.15 -1.67
C ILE A 114 -8.20 -0.28 -0.23
N GLU A 115 -8.18 0.69 0.68
CA GLU A 115 -8.40 0.48 2.10
C GLU A 115 -9.82 0.87 2.50
N MET A 116 -10.49 -0.07 3.15
CA MET A 116 -11.82 0.08 3.71
C MET A 116 -11.80 -0.30 5.18
N SER A 117 -12.76 0.20 5.94
CA SER A 117 -12.99 -0.15 7.33
C SER A 117 -14.41 -0.65 7.52
N THR A 118 -14.59 -1.53 8.48
CA THR A 118 -15.89 -2.04 8.90
C THR A 118 -15.85 -2.27 10.40
N GLY A 119 -16.41 -1.33 11.16
CA GLY A 119 -16.20 -1.28 12.61
C GLY A 119 -14.71 -1.16 12.93
N SER A 120 -14.16 -2.07 13.74
CA SER A 120 -12.75 -2.08 14.14
C SER A 120 -11.82 -2.88 13.21
N ARG A 121 -12.29 -3.33 12.05
CA ARG A 121 -11.52 -4.15 11.12
C ARG A 121 -11.21 -3.41 9.83
N SER A 122 -9.96 -3.46 9.40
CA SER A 122 -9.53 -2.97 8.09
C SER A 122 -9.62 -4.08 7.04
N VAL A 123 -9.99 -3.70 5.82
CA VAL A 123 -10.09 -4.54 4.63
C VAL A 123 -9.25 -3.92 3.53
N PHE A 124 -8.32 -4.70 2.98
CA PHE A 124 -7.42 -4.25 1.92
C PHE A 124 -7.66 -5.05 0.64
N ASN A 125 -7.83 -4.33 -0.45
CA ASN A 125 -7.91 -4.87 -1.80
C ASN A 125 -6.80 -4.25 -2.64
N VAL A 126 -5.95 -5.08 -3.25
CA VAL A 126 -4.84 -4.59 -4.06
C VAL A 126 -5.11 -4.95 -5.51
N ILE A 127 -5.10 -3.94 -6.37
CA ILE A 127 -5.36 -4.08 -7.80
C ILE A 127 -4.22 -3.47 -8.61
N GLY A 128 -4.03 -3.95 -9.85
CA GLY A 128 -3.07 -3.39 -10.78
C GLY A 128 -3.77 -2.60 -11.88
N VAL A 129 -3.25 -1.44 -12.25
CA VAL A 129 -3.68 -0.67 -13.42
C VAL A 129 -2.47 -0.33 -14.29
N ARG A 130 -2.69 -0.15 -15.59
CA ARG A 130 -1.63 0.23 -16.54
C ARG A 130 -1.98 1.53 -17.23
N SER A 131 -1.02 2.45 -17.35
CA SER A 131 -1.17 3.68 -18.13
C SER A 131 0.20 4.19 -18.60
N ALA A 132 0.40 4.23 -19.91
CA ALA A 132 1.64 4.76 -20.49
C ALA A 132 1.66 6.29 -20.31
N GLY A 133 2.56 6.79 -19.48
CA GLY A 133 2.65 8.21 -19.11
C GLY A 133 1.67 8.65 -18.01
N GLY A 134 0.98 7.72 -17.36
CA GLY A 134 0.16 8.02 -16.18
C GLY A 134 1.02 8.38 -14.96
N THR A 135 0.39 8.96 -13.94
CA THR A 135 1.02 9.18 -12.62
C THR A 135 0.36 8.33 -11.55
N ALA A 136 1.05 8.10 -10.42
CA ALA A 136 0.48 7.41 -9.26
C ALA A 136 -0.77 8.15 -8.72
N ALA A 137 -0.74 9.49 -8.69
CA ALA A 137 -1.91 10.29 -8.32
C ALA A 137 -3.09 10.09 -9.27
N GLY A 138 -2.84 10.06 -10.59
CA GLY A 138 -3.87 9.79 -11.58
C GLY A 138 -4.44 8.37 -11.46
N ALA A 139 -3.61 7.37 -11.17
CA ALA A 139 -4.05 6.00 -10.92
C ALA A 139 -4.95 5.91 -9.69
N ALA A 140 -4.57 6.53 -8.56
CA ALA A 140 -5.40 6.59 -7.37
C ALA A 140 -6.75 7.28 -7.63
N ALA A 141 -6.74 8.42 -8.34
CA ALA A 141 -7.96 9.16 -8.68
C ALA A 141 -8.89 8.37 -9.61
N ALA A 142 -8.35 7.70 -10.64
CA ALA A 142 -9.11 6.86 -11.55
C ALA A 142 -9.76 5.67 -10.83
N VAL A 143 -9.01 4.99 -9.96
CA VAL A 143 -9.54 3.88 -9.15
C VAL A 143 -10.60 4.38 -8.19
N LYS A 144 -10.38 5.51 -7.49
CA LYS A 144 -11.38 6.11 -6.60
C LYS A 144 -12.68 6.44 -7.34
N GLY A 145 -12.59 7.14 -8.48
CA GLY A 145 -13.76 7.50 -9.29
C GLY A 145 -14.56 6.28 -9.75
N ALA A 146 -13.87 5.24 -10.23
CA ALA A 146 -14.52 4.01 -10.68
C ALA A 146 -15.07 3.15 -9.53
N TRP A 147 -14.45 3.21 -8.34
CA TRP A 147 -14.85 2.40 -7.18
C TRP A 147 -16.02 3.01 -6.39
N GLU A 148 -16.09 4.34 -6.27
CA GLU A 148 -17.05 5.05 -5.40
C GLU A 148 -18.26 5.69 -6.11
N GLY A 149 -18.24 5.82 -7.44
CA GLY A 149 -19.17 6.64 -8.24
C GLY A 149 -20.65 6.22 -8.28
N GLY A 150 -21.33 6.08 -7.14
CA GLY A 150 -22.78 5.85 -7.02
C GLY A 150 -23.18 4.39 -6.76
N SER A 151 -24.48 4.12 -6.77
CA SER A 151 -25.06 2.81 -6.38
C SER A 151 -24.74 1.64 -7.33
N SER A 152 -24.26 1.93 -8.54
CA SER A 152 -23.86 0.94 -9.55
C SER A 152 -22.36 0.60 -9.52
N THR A 153 -21.61 1.11 -8.54
CA THR A 153 -20.16 0.90 -8.41
C THR A 153 -19.84 -0.16 -7.35
N PRO A 154 -18.58 -0.65 -7.29
CA PRO A 154 -18.18 -1.60 -6.27
C PRO A 154 -18.51 -1.12 -4.84
N LEU A 155 -18.31 0.15 -4.49
CA LEU A 155 -18.69 0.63 -3.17
C LEU A 155 -20.22 0.65 -2.98
N GLY A 156 -20.97 1.05 -4.00
CA GLY A 156 -22.43 1.10 -3.97
C GLY A 156 -23.12 -0.23 -3.68
N ARG A 157 -22.42 -1.36 -3.93
CA ARG A 157 -22.91 -2.71 -3.63
C ARG A 157 -22.53 -3.22 -2.23
N LEU A 158 -21.71 -2.48 -1.48
CA LEU A 158 -21.36 -2.83 -0.11
C LEU A 158 -22.34 -2.23 0.91
N PRO A 159 -22.46 -2.85 2.11
CA PRO A 159 -23.20 -2.28 3.22
C PRO A 159 -22.69 -0.88 3.59
N ASN A 160 -23.58 0.00 4.04
CA ASN A 160 -23.22 1.35 4.48
C ASN A 160 -22.33 1.39 5.73
N GLN A 161 -22.17 0.28 6.45
CA GLN A 161 -21.20 0.18 7.54
C GLN A 161 -19.77 -0.04 7.03
N VAL A 162 -19.58 -0.32 5.73
CA VAL A 162 -18.27 -0.33 5.09
C VAL A 162 -17.94 1.09 4.64
N VAL A 163 -16.85 1.63 5.18
CA VAL A 163 -16.42 3.01 4.92
C VAL A 163 -15.03 2.99 4.31
N MET A 164 -14.85 3.71 3.21
CA MET A 164 -13.56 3.92 2.58
C MET A 164 -12.62 4.67 3.53
N VAL A 165 -11.33 4.42 3.43
CA VAL A 165 -10.30 5.08 4.24
C VAL A 165 -9.27 5.75 3.32
N ASN A 166 -8.69 4.97 2.41
CA ASN A 166 -7.59 5.46 1.59
C ASN A 166 -7.45 4.67 0.27
N TYR A 167 -6.93 5.35 -0.75
CA TYR A 167 -6.42 4.75 -1.96
C TYR A 167 -4.92 5.04 -2.05
N ARG A 168 -4.10 4.02 -1.88
CA ARG A 168 -2.65 4.14 -1.99
C ARG A 168 -2.18 3.60 -3.33
N ALA A 169 -1.74 4.48 -4.21
CA ALA A 169 -1.12 4.09 -5.47
C ALA A 169 0.40 4.09 -5.32
N THR A 170 1.03 3.03 -5.82
CA THR A 170 2.47 2.90 -5.95
C THR A 170 2.80 2.67 -7.41
N ASP A 171 3.64 3.53 -7.98
CA ASP A 171 4.24 3.28 -9.29
C ASP A 171 5.23 2.12 -9.18
N ILE A 172 5.01 1.09 -9.98
CA ILE A 172 5.85 -0.11 -10.03
C ILE A 172 6.60 -0.21 -11.36
N SER A 173 6.64 0.86 -12.14
CA SER A 173 7.43 0.94 -13.37
C SER A 173 8.94 1.04 -13.12
N SER A 174 9.34 1.45 -11.92
CA SER A 174 10.74 1.57 -11.49
C SER A 174 10.92 1.19 -10.02
N ALA A 175 12.18 1.00 -9.60
CA ALA A 175 12.51 0.67 -8.22
C ALA A 175 12.17 1.79 -7.22
N ASN A 176 12.14 3.04 -7.69
CA ASN A 176 11.89 4.22 -6.85
C ASN A 176 10.60 4.93 -7.28
N GLY A 177 9.60 4.16 -7.73
CA GLY A 177 8.33 4.72 -8.20
C GLY A 177 7.60 5.51 -7.11
N ASP A 178 6.93 6.56 -7.52
CA ASP A 178 6.18 7.44 -6.63
C ASP A 178 5.09 6.70 -5.86
N ILE A 179 4.84 7.16 -4.64
CA ILE A 179 3.76 6.67 -3.77
C ILE A 179 2.83 7.84 -3.46
N VAL A 180 1.55 7.65 -3.72
CA VAL A 180 0.51 8.65 -3.46
C VAL A 180 -0.61 8.02 -2.65
N ASP A 181 -1.00 8.70 -1.57
CA ASP A 181 -2.16 8.39 -0.77
C ASP A 181 -3.28 9.39 -1.09
N LEU A 182 -4.48 8.86 -1.36
CA LEU A 182 -5.69 9.64 -1.64
C LEU A 182 -6.78 9.22 -0.64
N PRO A 183 -6.99 9.99 0.44
CA PRO A 183 -7.96 9.62 1.47
C PRO A 183 -9.40 9.67 0.94
N SER A 184 -10.26 8.89 1.58
CA SER A 184 -11.69 8.89 1.35
C SER A 184 -12.44 8.55 2.63
N THR A 185 -13.68 9.01 2.72
CA THR A 185 -14.61 8.72 3.83
C THR A 185 -15.96 8.24 3.31
N THR A 186 -16.05 7.94 2.01
CA THR A 186 -17.29 7.52 1.36
C THR A 186 -17.74 6.17 1.92
N ALA A 187 -19.02 6.05 2.26
CA ALA A 187 -19.61 4.81 2.75
C ALA A 187 -20.32 4.03 1.62
N GLY A 188 -20.48 2.72 1.82
CA GLY A 188 -21.33 1.89 0.98
C GLY A 188 -22.78 2.38 0.92
N SER A 189 -23.54 1.94 -0.09
CA SER A 189 -24.91 2.43 -0.31
C SER A 189 -26.01 1.47 0.13
N VAL A 190 -25.69 0.23 0.51
CA VAL A 190 -26.72 -0.75 0.93
C VAL A 190 -27.08 -0.50 2.39
N SER A 191 -28.23 0.15 2.64
CA SER A 191 -28.61 0.74 3.93
C SER A 191 -29.42 -0.16 4.87
N THR A 192 -29.92 -1.31 4.42
CA THR A 192 -30.87 -2.14 5.17
C THR A 192 -30.38 -3.56 5.45
N SER A 193 -29.09 -3.80 5.34
CA SER A 193 -28.52 -5.13 5.51
C SER A 193 -27.55 -5.17 6.67
N THR A 194 -27.83 -6.03 7.65
CA THR A 194 -26.79 -6.52 8.54
C THR A 194 -25.68 -7.16 7.71
N ILE A 195 -24.44 -6.87 8.07
CA ILE A 195 -23.29 -7.57 7.49
C ILE A 195 -23.44 -9.04 7.80
N SER A 196 -23.13 -9.89 6.82
CA SER A 196 -23.26 -11.32 7.04
C SER A 196 -22.40 -11.79 8.21
N THR A 197 -23.01 -12.53 9.13
CA THR A 197 -22.36 -13.05 10.33
C THR A 197 -21.20 -14.00 10.00
N ALA A 198 -21.22 -14.60 8.80
CA ALA A 198 -20.17 -15.48 8.29
C ALA A 198 -18.92 -14.73 7.77
N ALA A 199 -18.88 -13.38 7.86
CA ALA A 199 -17.86 -12.56 7.23
C ALA A 199 -17.68 -12.93 5.74
N ALA A 200 -18.80 -13.05 5.04
CA ALA A 200 -18.85 -13.51 3.66
C ALA A 200 -18.13 -12.52 2.71
N CYS A 201 -17.26 -13.03 1.84
CA CYS A 201 -16.73 -12.28 0.71
C CYS A 201 -17.14 -12.94 -0.61
N ALA A 202 -17.48 -12.12 -1.59
CA ALA A 202 -17.60 -12.55 -2.98
C ALA A 202 -16.20 -12.69 -3.59
N LEU A 203 -15.96 -13.79 -4.30
CA LEU A 203 -14.71 -13.98 -5.02
C LEU A 203 -14.89 -13.50 -6.46
N ILE A 204 -14.21 -12.42 -6.79
CA ILE A 204 -14.18 -11.88 -8.15
C ILE A 204 -12.98 -12.51 -8.87
N GLY A 205 -13.25 -13.24 -9.94
CA GLY A 205 -12.25 -13.71 -10.89
C GLY A 205 -12.01 -12.67 -11.97
N TRP A 206 -10.74 -12.38 -12.24
CA TRP A 206 -10.33 -11.55 -13.37
C TRP A 206 -9.70 -12.42 -14.45
N ASN A 207 -10.10 -12.23 -15.70
CA ASN A 207 -9.61 -13.00 -16.83
C ASN A 207 -9.03 -12.08 -17.91
N GLY A 208 -7.79 -12.33 -18.31
CA GLY A 208 -7.09 -11.61 -19.38
C GLY A 208 -7.08 -12.31 -20.73
N GLY A 209 -8.07 -13.16 -21.03
CA GLY A 209 -8.25 -13.80 -22.34
C GLY A 209 -7.44 -15.08 -22.57
N SER A 210 -6.46 -15.38 -21.72
CA SER A 210 -5.71 -16.64 -21.73
C SER A 210 -6.09 -17.55 -20.57
N ARG A 211 -6.05 -18.86 -20.80
CA ARG A 211 -6.25 -19.89 -19.77
C ARG A 211 -5.06 -20.01 -18.79
N SER A 212 -3.97 -19.29 -19.02
CA SER A 212 -2.80 -19.31 -18.13
C SER A 212 -3.14 -18.83 -16.72
N ARG A 213 -2.49 -19.42 -15.71
CA ARG A 213 -2.60 -18.96 -14.32
C ARG A 213 -2.03 -17.56 -14.11
N THR A 214 -1.09 -17.14 -14.96
CA THR A 214 -0.44 -15.82 -14.86
C THR A 214 -1.27 -14.68 -15.43
N SER A 215 -2.29 -14.99 -16.24
CA SER A 215 -3.25 -14.04 -16.83
C SER A 215 -4.58 -13.97 -16.09
N ARG A 216 -4.67 -14.60 -14.91
CA ARG A 216 -5.89 -14.66 -14.10
C ARG A 216 -5.63 -14.09 -12.71
N GLY A 217 -6.51 -13.18 -12.29
CA GLY A 217 -6.48 -12.55 -10.98
C GLY A 217 -7.66 -12.99 -10.12
N ARG A 218 -7.57 -12.71 -8.82
CA ARG A 218 -8.65 -12.92 -7.86
C ARG A 218 -8.70 -11.75 -6.89
N LEU A 219 -9.92 -11.32 -6.57
CA LEU A 219 -10.20 -10.29 -5.57
C LEU A 219 -11.25 -10.83 -4.58
N TYR A 220 -10.98 -10.65 -3.29
CA TYR A 220 -11.93 -10.99 -2.22
C TYR A 220 -12.72 -9.73 -1.86
N TYR A 221 -13.92 -9.61 -2.43
CA TYR A 221 -14.75 -8.43 -2.31
C TYR A 221 -15.78 -8.59 -1.18
N GLY A 222 -15.74 -7.72 -0.18
CA GLY A 222 -16.63 -7.80 0.97
C GLY A 222 -16.27 -6.81 2.09
N PRO A 223 -16.94 -6.95 3.26
CA PRO A 223 -17.89 -8.01 3.58
C PRO A 223 -19.25 -7.85 2.86
N GLN A 224 -19.90 -8.97 2.56
CA GLN A 224 -21.19 -9.01 1.88
C GLN A 224 -22.36 -8.87 2.87
N PRO A 225 -23.46 -8.22 2.46
CA PRO A 225 -24.67 -8.13 3.26
C PRO A 225 -25.40 -9.47 3.34
N GLU A 226 -26.15 -9.71 4.43
CA GLU A 226 -26.84 -10.99 4.66
C GLU A 226 -27.86 -11.32 3.55
N ASN A 227 -28.52 -10.32 2.96
CA ASN A 227 -29.48 -10.52 1.86
C ASN A 227 -28.83 -10.98 0.54
N TYR A 228 -27.50 -10.93 0.42
CA TYR A 228 -26.78 -11.46 -0.74
C TYR A 228 -26.33 -12.90 -0.52
N VAL A 229 -26.45 -13.42 0.70
CA VAL A 229 -26.10 -14.78 1.07
C VAL A 229 -27.38 -15.62 1.08
N ASN A 230 -27.34 -16.81 0.46
CA ASN A 230 -28.46 -17.74 0.52
C ASN A 230 -28.62 -18.28 1.95
N SER A 231 -29.79 -18.82 2.27
CA SER A 231 -30.08 -19.42 3.58
C SER A 231 -29.17 -20.61 3.94
N ASP A 232 -28.46 -21.17 2.97
CA ASP A 232 -27.43 -22.19 3.19
C ASP A 232 -26.17 -21.65 3.88
N GLY A 233 -26.01 -20.32 3.97
CA GLY A 233 -24.85 -19.64 4.54
C GLY A 233 -23.53 -19.84 3.77
N ARG A 234 -23.58 -20.40 2.56
CA ARG A 234 -22.40 -20.87 1.81
C ARG A 234 -22.31 -20.32 0.41
N THR A 235 -23.44 -19.95 -0.18
CA THR A 235 -23.51 -19.46 -1.55
C THR A 235 -24.10 -18.06 -1.62
N LEU A 236 -23.69 -17.30 -2.64
CA LEU A 236 -24.30 -16.03 -2.97
C LEU A 236 -25.61 -16.27 -3.74
N SER A 237 -26.58 -15.40 -3.54
CA SER A 237 -27.81 -15.42 -4.32
C SER A 237 -27.53 -15.11 -5.79
N THR A 238 -28.28 -15.71 -6.70
CA THR A 238 -28.11 -15.49 -8.15
C THR A 238 -28.22 -14.01 -8.51
N THR A 239 -29.15 -13.29 -7.87
CA THR A 239 -29.32 -11.84 -8.05
C THR A 239 -28.08 -11.06 -7.62
N ALA A 240 -27.45 -11.42 -6.49
CA ALA A 240 -26.21 -10.77 -6.04
C ALA A 240 -25.06 -11.05 -7.01
N ILE A 241 -24.89 -12.29 -7.47
CA ILE A 241 -23.87 -12.67 -8.44
C ILE A 241 -24.00 -11.84 -9.72
N SER A 242 -25.20 -11.74 -10.30
CA SER A 242 -25.45 -10.95 -11.51
C SER A 242 -25.19 -9.45 -11.28
N ALA A 243 -25.65 -8.89 -10.16
CA ALA A 243 -25.46 -7.47 -9.85
C ALA A 243 -24.00 -7.10 -9.62
N ILE A 244 -23.24 -7.92 -8.87
CA ILE A 244 -21.82 -7.71 -8.62
C ILE A 244 -21.02 -7.91 -9.91
N THR A 245 -21.35 -8.91 -10.73
CA THR A 245 -20.69 -9.12 -12.04
C THR A 245 -20.87 -7.90 -12.95
N ALA A 246 -22.09 -7.39 -13.08
CA ALA A 246 -22.37 -6.18 -13.88
C ALA A 246 -21.61 -4.96 -13.35
N THR A 247 -21.55 -4.81 -12.02
CA THR A 247 -20.83 -3.74 -11.33
C THR A 247 -19.33 -3.77 -11.64
N PHE A 248 -18.69 -4.95 -11.56
CA PHE A 248 -17.26 -5.08 -11.87
C PHE A 248 -16.96 -4.93 -13.35
N ASN A 249 -17.85 -5.31 -14.25
CA ASN A 249 -17.69 -5.00 -15.68
C ASN A 249 -17.77 -3.48 -15.94
N SER A 250 -18.67 -2.78 -15.26
CA SER A 250 -18.73 -1.30 -15.30
C SER A 250 -17.46 -0.65 -14.72
N PHE A 251 -16.92 -1.21 -13.64
CA PHE A 251 -15.63 -0.78 -13.07
C PHE A 251 -14.48 -0.93 -14.07
N LEU A 252 -14.39 -2.06 -14.77
CA LEU A 252 -13.41 -2.27 -15.85
C LEU A 252 -13.56 -1.23 -16.96
N SER A 253 -14.78 -0.99 -17.42
CA SER A 253 -15.06 0.03 -18.46
C SER A 253 -14.69 1.43 -18.00
N SER A 254 -15.02 1.79 -16.76
CA SER A 254 -14.71 3.11 -16.19
C SER A 254 -13.19 3.36 -16.11
N LEU A 255 -12.44 2.36 -15.67
CA LEU A 255 -10.97 2.40 -15.65
C LEU A 255 -10.37 2.51 -17.06
N SER A 256 -10.93 1.79 -18.03
CA SER A 256 -10.51 1.88 -19.43
C SER A 256 -10.75 3.29 -19.98
N THR A 257 -11.93 3.88 -19.74
CA THR A 257 -12.26 5.26 -20.14
C THR A 257 -11.36 6.29 -19.49
N ALA A 258 -10.91 6.05 -18.25
CA ALA A 258 -9.95 6.90 -17.56
C ALA A 258 -8.50 6.73 -18.06
N ASN A 259 -8.23 5.87 -19.04
CA ASN A 259 -6.89 5.48 -19.51
C ASN A 259 -6.02 4.79 -18.44
N TYR A 260 -6.66 4.07 -17.50
CA TYR A 260 -6.02 3.23 -16.50
C TYR A 260 -6.61 1.81 -16.49
N PRO A 261 -6.64 1.07 -17.62
CA PRO A 261 -7.22 -0.26 -17.68
C PRO A 261 -6.66 -1.19 -16.59
N LEU A 262 -7.55 -2.01 -16.01
CA LEU A 262 -7.20 -3.00 -15.00
C LEU A 262 -6.30 -4.09 -15.60
N VAL A 263 -5.26 -4.48 -14.87
CA VAL A 263 -4.34 -5.54 -15.27
C VAL A 263 -4.13 -6.56 -14.14
N VAL A 264 -3.90 -7.82 -14.53
CA VAL A 264 -3.31 -8.83 -13.66
C VAL A 264 -1.80 -8.67 -13.69
N LEU A 265 -1.21 -8.36 -12.53
CA LEU A 265 0.24 -8.26 -12.35
C LEU A 265 0.84 -9.64 -12.04
N SER A 266 1.78 -10.10 -12.85
CA SER A 266 2.50 -11.35 -12.64
C SER A 266 3.88 -11.09 -12.05
N ARG A 267 4.08 -11.43 -10.79
CA ARG A 267 5.41 -11.38 -10.16
C ARG A 267 6.42 -12.35 -10.79
N LYS A 268 5.93 -13.51 -11.25
CA LYS A 268 6.77 -14.54 -11.87
C LYS A 268 7.29 -14.11 -13.24
N LEU A 269 6.45 -13.47 -14.05
CA LEU A 269 6.80 -13.08 -15.41
C LEU A 269 7.19 -11.61 -15.53
N GLN A 270 7.11 -10.84 -14.44
CA GLN A 270 7.30 -9.38 -14.44
C GLN A 270 6.50 -8.70 -15.55
N SER A 271 5.24 -9.12 -15.70
CA SER A 271 4.38 -8.68 -16.79
C SER A 271 2.98 -8.34 -16.31
N ALA A 272 2.29 -7.52 -17.09
CA ALA A 272 0.90 -7.15 -16.87
C ALA A 272 0.03 -7.71 -18.00
N THR A 273 -1.08 -8.35 -17.63
CA THR A 273 -2.09 -8.81 -18.59
C THR A 273 -3.39 -8.02 -18.41
N PRO A 274 -3.89 -7.32 -19.44
CA PRO A 274 -5.18 -6.63 -19.36
C PRO A 274 -6.32 -7.56 -18.95
N VAL A 275 -7.17 -7.11 -18.03
CA VAL A 275 -8.39 -7.82 -17.66
C VAL A 275 -9.49 -7.43 -18.63
N THR A 276 -10.11 -8.41 -19.28
CA THR A 276 -11.19 -8.19 -20.25
C THR A 276 -12.56 -8.49 -19.68
N VAL A 277 -12.65 -9.40 -18.71
CA VAL A 277 -13.92 -9.80 -18.09
C VAL A 277 -13.71 -10.05 -16.60
N ALA A 278 -14.69 -9.63 -15.80
CA ALA A 278 -14.84 -10.02 -14.40
C ALA A 278 -15.97 -11.04 -14.25
N THR A 279 -15.75 -12.07 -13.44
CA THR A 279 -16.76 -13.09 -13.10
C THR A 279 -16.84 -13.25 -11.59
N VAL A 280 -18.04 -13.49 -11.06
CA VAL A 280 -18.24 -13.74 -9.63
C VAL A 280 -18.49 -15.21 -9.40
N GLU A 281 -17.74 -15.82 -8.48
CA GLU A 281 -17.98 -17.21 -8.06
C GLU A 281 -19.21 -17.30 -7.16
N ALA A 282 -20.01 -18.34 -7.34
CA ALA A 282 -21.24 -18.52 -6.56
C ALA A 282 -20.98 -18.91 -5.10
N THR A 283 -19.84 -19.56 -4.83
CA THR A 283 -19.48 -19.97 -3.47
C THR A 283 -18.80 -18.81 -2.74
N ILE A 284 -19.28 -18.52 -1.52
CA ILE A 284 -18.66 -17.51 -0.65
C ILE A 284 -17.24 -17.93 -0.34
N ALA A 285 -16.30 -17.03 -0.55
CA ALA A 285 -14.91 -17.24 -0.20
C ALA A 285 -14.63 -16.57 1.15
N THR A 286 -13.98 -17.30 2.04
CA THR A 286 -13.36 -16.70 3.22
C THR A 286 -11.86 -16.65 2.97
N GLN A 287 -11.14 -15.63 3.47
CA GLN A 287 -9.68 -15.56 3.33
C GLN A 287 -8.97 -16.84 3.82
N ARG A 288 -9.57 -17.56 4.78
CA ARG A 288 -9.06 -18.83 5.33
C ARG A 288 -9.32 -20.05 4.45
N ARG A 289 -10.26 -19.99 3.50
CA ARG A 289 -10.58 -21.11 2.61
C ARG A 289 -10.20 -20.74 1.17
N ARG A 290 -9.00 -21.15 0.74
CA ARG A 290 -8.65 -21.12 -0.69
C ARG A 290 -9.55 -22.08 -1.44
N ILE A 291 -10.56 -21.54 -2.14
CA ILE A 291 -11.36 -22.31 -3.10
C ILE A 291 -10.42 -22.76 -4.22
N ARG A 292 -10.24 -24.07 -4.33
CA ARG A 292 -9.55 -24.73 -5.44
C ARG A 292 -10.58 -24.90 -6.56
N SER A 293 -10.77 -23.83 -7.34
CA SER A 293 -11.45 -23.89 -8.64
C SER A 293 -10.47 -24.33 -9.72
#